data_AF-A0A7V1MJN1-F1
#
_entry.id   AF-A0A7V1MJN1-F1
#
_cell.length_a   1.000
_cell.length_b   1.000
_cell.length_c   1.000
_cell.angle_alpha   90.00
_cell.angle_beta   90.00
_cell.angle_gamma   90.00
#
_symmetry.space_group_name_H-M   'P 1'
#
loop_
_entity.id
_entity.type
_entity.pdbx_description
1 polymer ?
#
loop_
_entity_poly.entity_id
_entity_poly.type
_entity_poly.pdbx_seq_one_letter_code
_entity_poly.pdbx_strand_id
1 'polypeptide(L)'
;MIVVDQLNFPKVEALEVEIVERKGIGHPDTMCDGIAEATSVALCRYYEREFGRVLHYNLDKALLVGGRTISRFGGGEMLDPILFTLVGRATLDVANRRVPIEELYREAARAWIAGHFRHLDPEQHVHFQCVIRPGSADLVDLFQRATTTPLANDTSFGVGYAPLTRLERVVYETERFLNSEPLKA
;
A
#
# COMPACT_ATOMS: atom_id res chain seq x y z
N MET A 1 9.11 27.24 4.59
CA MET A 1 8.41 28.17 5.50
C MET A 1 7.93 27.36 6.69
N ILE A 2 8.32 27.72 7.91
CA ILE A 2 7.87 27.04 9.12
C ILE A 2 7.07 28.07 9.91
N VAL A 3 5.83 27.72 10.25
CA VAL A 3 4.95 28.54 11.09
C VAL A 3 4.60 27.71 12.31
N VAL A 4 4.76 28.31 13.49
CA VAL A 4 4.43 27.69 14.77
C VAL A 4 3.43 28.61 15.45
N ASP A 5 2.28 28.06 15.82
CA ASP A 5 1.20 28.82 16.44
C ASP A 5 0.47 27.97 17.50
N GLN A 6 -0.32 28.63 18.33
CA GLN A 6 -1.17 27.97 19.31
C GLN A 6 -2.44 27.42 18.66
N LEU A 7 -2.89 26.27 19.17
CA LEU A 7 -4.17 25.67 18.77
C LEU A 7 -5.31 26.64 19.09
N ASN A 8 -6.13 26.98 18.11
CA ASN A 8 -7.26 27.91 18.27
C ASN A 8 -8.63 27.20 18.40
N PHE A 9 -8.62 25.88 18.60
CA PHE A 9 -9.79 25.04 18.84
C PHE A 9 -9.56 24.10 20.04
N PRO A 10 -10.61 23.49 20.62
CA PRO A 10 -10.45 22.56 21.74
C PRO A 10 -9.62 21.32 21.36
N LYS A 11 -8.93 20.73 22.33
CA LYS A 11 -8.28 19.42 22.15
C LYS A 11 -9.35 18.37 21.81
N VAL A 12 -9.00 17.39 20.96
CA VAL A 12 -9.94 16.32 20.54
C VAL A 12 -10.55 15.59 21.75
N GLU A 13 -9.75 15.28 22.77
CA GLU A 13 -10.22 14.62 24.00
C GLU A 13 -11.22 15.44 24.83
N ALA A 14 -11.35 16.74 24.57
CA ALA A 14 -12.32 17.61 25.23
C ALA A 14 -13.64 17.75 24.46
N LEU A 15 -13.74 17.14 23.27
CA LEU A 15 -14.97 17.12 22.49
C LEU A 15 -15.98 16.16 23.11
N GLU A 16 -17.26 16.47 22.97
CA GLU A 16 -18.36 15.62 23.44
C GLU A 16 -18.43 14.29 22.66
N VAL A 17 -18.00 14.30 21.40
CA VAL A 17 -18.06 13.16 20.48
C VAL A 17 -16.73 13.00 19.75
N GLU A 18 -16.21 11.78 19.74
CA GLU A 18 -15.02 11.37 19.01
C GLU A 18 -15.33 10.07 18.26
N ILE A 19 -14.94 9.99 16.97
CA ILE A 19 -15.13 8.81 16.13
C ILE A 19 -13.78 8.44 15.55
N VAL A 20 -13.36 7.19 15.75
CA VAL A 20 -12.10 6.67 15.23
C VAL A 20 -12.33 5.30 14.60
N GLU A 21 -11.73 5.09 13.43
CA GLU A 21 -11.76 3.83 12.70
C GLU A 21 -10.34 3.38 12.36
N ARG A 22 -10.11 2.06 12.39
CA ARG A 22 -8.92 1.43 11.84
C ARG A 22 -9.32 0.17 11.08
N LYS A 23 -8.96 0.13 9.80
CA LYS A 23 -9.07 -1.07 8.96
C LYS A 23 -7.87 -1.97 9.22
N GLY A 24 -8.15 -3.22 9.60
CA GLY A 24 -7.11 -4.19 9.94
C GLY A 24 -6.47 -4.83 8.72
N ILE A 25 -5.39 -5.61 8.94
CA ILE A 25 -4.56 -6.19 7.86
C ILE A 25 -5.35 -7.01 6.82
N GLY A 26 -6.44 -7.65 7.25
CA GLY A 26 -7.32 -8.47 6.40
C GLY A 26 -8.37 -7.69 5.61
N HIS A 27 -8.50 -6.38 5.81
CA HIS A 27 -9.48 -5.55 5.13
C HIS A 27 -9.06 -5.33 3.66
N PRO A 28 -9.98 -5.42 2.67
CA PRO A 28 -9.64 -5.24 1.26
C PRO A 28 -8.85 -3.97 0.94
N ASP A 29 -9.25 -2.82 1.48
CA ASP A 29 -8.52 -1.56 1.31
C ASP A 29 -7.08 -1.62 1.86
N THR A 30 -6.89 -2.23 3.04
CA THR A 30 -5.57 -2.38 3.64
C THR A 30 -4.70 -3.36 2.84
N MET A 31 -5.31 -4.37 2.20
CA MET A 31 -4.59 -5.23 1.24
C MET A 31 -4.17 -4.44 0.00
N CYS A 32 -5.04 -3.59 -0.54
CA CYS A 32 -4.72 -2.68 -1.62
C CYS A 32 -3.50 -1.82 -1.29
N ASP A 33 -3.52 -1.14 -0.14
CA ASP A 33 -2.43 -0.30 0.34
C ASP A 33 -1.13 -1.11 0.53
N GLY A 34 -1.23 -2.25 1.23
CA GLY A 34 -0.07 -3.06 1.59
C GLY A 34 0.65 -3.69 0.40
N ILE A 35 -0.11 -4.22 -0.57
CA ILE A 35 0.47 -4.85 -1.77
C ILE A 35 1.01 -3.78 -2.74
N ALA A 36 0.31 -2.65 -2.88
CA ALA A 36 0.79 -1.51 -3.65
C ALA A 36 2.15 -1.03 -3.12
N GLU A 37 2.26 -0.83 -1.80
CA GLU A 37 3.50 -0.40 -1.16
C GLU A 37 4.60 -1.47 -1.22
N ALA A 38 4.27 -2.75 -1.00
CA ALA A 38 5.24 -3.84 -1.16
C ALA A 38 5.82 -3.88 -2.58
N THR A 39 4.98 -3.64 -3.60
CA THR A 39 5.42 -3.56 -5.00
C THR A 39 6.26 -2.31 -5.26
N SER A 40 5.89 -1.17 -4.69
CA SER A 40 6.65 0.09 -4.72
C SER A 40 8.08 -0.12 -4.19
N VAL A 41 8.23 -0.76 -3.02
CA VAL A 41 9.53 -1.09 -2.41
C VAL A 41 10.32 -2.07 -3.29
N ALA A 42 9.68 -3.11 -3.83
CA ALA A 42 10.32 -4.06 -4.72
C ALA A 42 10.86 -3.38 -5.99
N LEU A 43 10.10 -2.47 -6.57
CA LEU A 43 10.49 -1.69 -7.74
C LEU A 43 11.63 -0.71 -7.44
N CYS A 44 11.58 -0.01 -6.30
CA CYS A 44 12.69 0.83 -5.83
C CYS A 44 13.99 0.05 -5.76
N ARG A 45 13.97 -1.10 -5.06
CA ARG A 45 15.14 -1.96 -4.90
C ARG A 45 15.65 -2.47 -6.25
N TYR A 46 14.74 -2.83 -7.17
CA TYR A 46 15.12 -3.22 -8.53
C TYR A 46 15.83 -2.06 -9.24
N TYR A 47 15.26 -0.85 -9.21
CA TYR A 47 15.86 0.31 -9.85
C TYR A 47 17.23 0.68 -9.28
N GLU A 48 17.38 0.65 -7.96
CA GLU A 48 18.67 0.91 -7.31
C GLU A 48 19.73 -0.11 -7.70
N ARG A 49 19.39 -1.41 -7.68
CA ARG A 49 20.33 -2.48 -8.06
C ARG A 49 20.75 -2.40 -9.52
N GLU A 50 19.80 -2.15 -10.43
CA GLU A 50 20.03 -2.25 -11.88
C GLU A 50 20.49 -0.95 -12.52
N PHE A 51 20.11 0.20 -11.95
CA PHE A 51 20.31 1.52 -12.54
C PHE A 51 20.95 2.52 -11.57
N GLY A 52 21.28 2.11 -10.34
CA GLY A 52 21.97 2.94 -9.36
C GLY A 52 21.13 4.08 -8.75
N ARG A 53 19.84 4.16 -9.08
CA ARG A 53 18.90 5.16 -8.55
C ARG A 53 17.46 4.71 -8.76
N VAL A 54 16.56 5.23 -7.93
CA VAL A 54 15.11 5.12 -8.16
C VAL A 54 14.73 5.94 -9.41
N LEU A 55 13.87 5.36 -10.25
CA LEU A 55 13.30 6.01 -11.44
C LEU A 55 11.83 6.40 -11.20
N HIS A 56 11.26 7.23 -12.07
CA HIS A 56 9.90 7.73 -11.88
C HIS A 56 8.86 6.59 -11.93
N TYR A 57 8.06 6.48 -10.88
CA TYR A 57 6.87 5.65 -10.83
C TYR A 57 5.85 6.20 -9.81
N ASN A 58 4.58 5.79 -9.94
CA ASN A 58 3.54 5.92 -8.93
C ASN A 58 2.64 4.68 -9.03
N LEU A 59 2.65 3.84 -7.98
CA LEU A 59 1.91 2.57 -7.90
C LEU A 59 0.88 2.58 -6.76
N ASP A 60 0.16 3.69 -6.63
CA ASP A 60 -0.78 3.99 -5.54
C ASP A 60 -2.25 3.74 -5.92
N LYS A 61 -2.51 3.00 -7.01
CA LYS A 61 -3.86 2.63 -7.43
C LYS A 61 -3.98 1.11 -7.50
N ALA A 62 -4.76 0.54 -6.60
CA ALA A 62 -5.09 -0.88 -6.61
C ALA A 62 -6.61 -1.07 -6.50
N LEU A 63 -7.10 -2.13 -7.12
CA LEU A 63 -8.48 -2.56 -7.05
C LEU A 63 -8.52 -4.03 -6.62
N LEU A 64 -9.32 -4.32 -5.59
CA LEU A 64 -9.64 -5.67 -5.18
C LEU A 64 -11.12 -5.93 -5.51
N VAL A 65 -11.36 -6.90 -6.39
CA VAL A 65 -12.70 -7.41 -6.68
C VAL A 65 -12.86 -8.73 -5.92
N GLY A 66 -13.85 -8.77 -5.02
CA GLY A 66 -14.11 -9.91 -4.17
C GLY A 66 -14.42 -11.18 -4.98
N GLY A 67 -13.88 -12.31 -4.54
CA GLY A 67 -14.27 -13.63 -5.03
C GLY A 67 -15.61 -14.09 -4.47
N ARG A 68 -15.97 -15.35 -4.71
CA ARG A 68 -17.12 -16.02 -4.08
C ARG A 68 -16.67 -17.25 -3.33
N THR A 69 -17.22 -17.46 -2.14
CA THR A 69 -16.88 -18.59 -1.26
C THR A 69 -18.13 -19.26 -0.72
N ILE A 70 -18.04 -20.56 -0.43
CA ILE A 70 -18.96 -21.26 0.46
C ILE A 70 -18.22 -21.57 1.75
N SER A 71 -18.59 -20.90 2.84
CA SER A 71 -18.00 -21.12 4.17
C SER A 71 -18.94 -21.98 5.02
N ARG A 72 -18.39 -22.99 5.70
CA ARG A 72 -19.14 -23.89 6.59
C ARG A 72 -18.30 -24.29 7.80
N PHE A 73 -18.92 -24.83 8.84
CA PHE A 73 -18.13 -25.41 9.93
C PHE A 73 -17.24 -26.55 9.39
N GLY A 74 -15.99 -26.57 9.82
CA GLY A 74 -15.00 -27.56 9.37
C GLY A 74 -14.39 -27.29 8.00
N GLY A 75 -14.70 -26.17 7.33
CA GLY A 75 -14.00 -25.78 6.10
C GLY A 75 -14.83 -24.91 5.16
N GLY A 76 -14.61 -25.09 3.86
CA GLY A 76 -15.27 -24.29 2.84
C GLY A 76 -14.60 -24.48 1.50
N GLU A 77 -15.04 -23.70 0.52
CA GLU A 77 -14.51 -23.74 -0.83
C GLU A 77 -14.50 -22.34 -1.44
N MET A 78 -13.43 -22.03 -2.16
CA MET A 78 -13.32 -20.84 -3.01
C MET A 78 -13.94 -21.19 -4.37
N LEU A 79 -15.08 -20.57 -4.70
CA LEU A 79 -15.76 -20.79 -5.98
C LEU A 79 -15.14 -19.97 -7.10
N ASP A 80 -14.82 -18.71 -6.82
CA ASP A 80 -14.15 -17.82 -7.75
C ASP A 80 -13.05 -17.07 -7.00
N PRO A 81 -11.82 -16.98 -7.55
CA PRO A 81 -10.70 -16.30 -6.92
C PRO A 81 -10.97 -14.79 -6.78
N ILE A 82 -10.31 -14.16 -5.81
CA ILE A 82 -10.21 -12.71 -5.72
C ILE A 82 -9.46 -12.20 -6.95
N LEU A 83 -9.92 -11.14 -7.59
CA LEU A 83 -9.15 -10.44 -8.62
C LEU A 83 -8.49 -9.22 -8.00
N PHE A 84 -7.16 -9.19 -8.00
CA PHE A 84 -6.37 -8.06 -7.52
C PHE A 84 -5.67 -7.39 -8.70
N THR A 85 -6.02 -6.13 -8.95
CA THR A 85 -5.49 -5.35 -10.08
C THR A 85 -4.66 -4.20 -9.56
N LEU A 86 -3.35 -4.19 -9.88
CA LEU A 86 -2.48 -3.05 -9.65
C LEU A 86 -2.43 -2.17 -10.90
N VAL A 87 -2.67 -0.88 -10.72
CA VAL A 87 -2.68 0.14 -11.78
C VAL A 87 -1.69 1.24 -11.42
N GLY A 88 -1.00 1.78 -12.41
CA GLY A 88 -0.11 2.91 -12.13
C GLY A 88 0.78 3.30 -13.27
N ARG A 89 1.78 4.11 -12.92
CA ARG A 89 2.82 4.58 -13.84
C ARG A 89 4.18 4.09 -13.38
N ALA A 90 5.03 3.65 -14.29
CA ALA A 90 6.41 3.30 -13.98
C ALA A 90 7.32 3.48 -15.20
N THR A 91 8.60 3.73 -14.99
CA THR A 91 9.60 3.62 -16.05
C THR A 91 9.77 2.15 -16.42
N LEU A 92 9.37 1.77 -17.64
CA LEU A 92 9.36 0.37 -18.06
C LEU A 92 10.57 -0.02 -18.91
N ASP A 93 11.24 0.94 -19.54
CA ASP A 93 12.37 0.71 -20.44
C ASP A 93 13.51 1.68 -20.11
N VAL A 94 14.72 1.16 -19.91
CA VAL A 94 15.90 1.93 -19.53
C VAL A 94 17.12 1.36 -20.25
N ALA A 95 17.83 2.18 -21.04
CA ALA A 95 19.03 1.75 -21.77
C ALA A 95 18.83 0.42 -22.56
N ASN A 96 17.69 0.30 -23.25
CA ASN A 96 17.27 -0.91 -23.99
C ASN A 96 17.00 -2.16 -23.14
N ARG A 97 16.86 -2.02 -21.82
CA ARG A 97 16.45 -3.09 -20.90
C ARG A 97 15.01 -2.87 -20.45
N ARG A 98 14.22 -3.94 -20.48
CA ARG A 98 12.84 -3.96 -19.97
C ARG A 98 12.84 -4.22 -18.47
N VAL A 99 12.07 -3.42 -17.74
CA VAL A 99 11.83 -3.61 -16.30
C VAL A 99 10.74 -4.68 -16.12
N PRO A 100 10.99 -5.75 -15.35
CA PRO A 100 10.07 -6.87 -15.18
C PRO A 100 8.97 -6.55 -14.16
N ILE A 101 8.22 -5.46 -14.39
CA ILE A 101 7.29 -4.91 -13.40
C ILE A 101 6.17 -5.89 -12.98
N GLU A 102 5.68 -6.70 -13.93
CA GLU A 102 4.63 -7.67 -13.63
C GLU A 102 5.12 -8.80 -12.74
N GLU A 103 6.35 -9.27 -12.94
CA GLU A 103 7.00 -10.27 -12.10
C GLU A 103 7.23 -9.70 -10.70
N LEU A 104 7.82 -8.50 -10.60
CA LEU A 104 8.03 -7.81 -9.32
C LEU A 104 6.73 -7.63 -8.54
N TYR A 105 5.64 -7.25 -9.22
CA TYR A 105 4.31 -7.16 -8.62
C TYR A 105 3.79 -8.50 -8.14
N ARG A 106 3.83 -9.55 -8.97
CA ARG A 106 3.34 -10.88 -8.59
C ARG A 106 4.12 -11.43 -7.39
N GLU A 107 5.44 -11.32 -7.39
CA GLU A 107 6.29 -11.75 -6.27
C GLU A 107 5.99 -10.97 -4.99
N ALA A 108 5.93 -9.63 -5.08
CA ALA A 108 5.63 -8.79 -3.93
C ALA A 108 4.24 -9.07 -3.34
N ALA A 109 3.22 -9.21 -4.19
CA ALA A 109 1.86 -9.52 -3.78
C ALA A 109 1.75 -10.90 -3.11
N ARG A 110 2.37 -11.92 -3.71
CA ARG A 110 2.42 -13.29 -3.15
C ARG A 110 3.11 -13.31 -1.79
N ALA A 111 4.30 -12.69 -1.70
CA ALA A 111 5.05 -12.62 -0.46
C ALA A 111 4.28 -11.85 0.63
N TRP A 112 3.62 -10.75 0.25
CA TRP A 112 2.79 -9.98 1.18
C TRP A 112 1.61 -10.80 1.69
N ILE A 113 0.86 -11.50 0.82
CA ILE A 113 -0.24 -12.36 1.27
C ILE A 113 0.25 -13.50 2.15
N ALA A 114 1.32 -14.20 1.74
CA ALA A 114 1.89 -15.29 2.53
C ALA A 114 2.41 -14.85 3.91
N GLY A 115 2.91 -13.61 4.01
CA GLY A 115 3.37 -13.04 5.27
C GLY A 115 2.26 -12.57 6.22
N HIS A 116 1.05 -12.31 5.73
CA HIS A 116 -0.04 -11.73 6.52
C HIS A 116 -1.27 -12.64 6.68
N PHE A 117 -1.44 -13.64 5.81
CA PHE A 117 -2.60 -14.54 5.81
C PHE A 117 -2.19 -15.99 5.98
N ARG A 118 -2.88 -16.67 6.90
CA ARG A 118 -2.68 -18.10 7.19
C ARG A 118 -3.51 -19.03 6.30
N HIS A 119 -4.62 -18.52 5.76
CA HIS A 119 -5.65 -19.32 5.06
C HIS A 119 -6.03 -18.75 3.70
N LEU A 120 -5.25 -17.79 3.18
CA LEU A 120 -5.40 -17.26 1.82
C LEU A 120 -4.20 -17.71 1.01
N ASP A 121 -4.39 -18.70 0.13
CA ASP A 121 -3.36 -19.15 -0.80
C ASP A 121 -3.29 -18.17 -1.99
N PRO A 122 -2.18 -17.43 -2.19
CA PRO A 122 -2.07 -16.47 -3.27
C PRO A 122 -1.93 -17.13 -4.66
N GLU A 123 -1.58 -18.42 -4.75
CA GLU A 123 -1.57 -19.16 -6.02
C GLU A 123 -2.97 -19.61 -6.43
N GLN A 124 -3.78 -20.06 -5.47
CA GLN A 124 -5.08 -20.67 -5.75
C GLN A 124 -6.25 -19.70 -5.62
N HIS A 125 -6.20 -18.77 -4.65
CA HIS A 125 -7.35 -17.96 -4.26
C HIS A 125 -7.31 -16.54 -4.82
N VAL A 126 -6.23 -16.13 -5.49
CA VAL A 126 -6.04 -14.77 -5.99
C VAL A 126 -5.51 -14.77 -7.41
N HIS A 127 -6.17 -14.03 -8.29
CA HIS A 127 -5.69 -13.69 -9.62
C HIS A 127 -5.09 -12.29 -9.63
N PHE A 128 -3.81 -12.18 -9.96
CA PHE A 128 -3.11 -10.91 -10.04
C PHE A 128 -3.12 -10.37 -11.48
N GLN A 129 -3.62 -9.14 -11.65
CA GLN A 129 -3.59 -8.38 -12.88
C GLN A 129 -2.72 -7.13 -12.74
N CYS A 130 -1.86 -6.87 -13.72
CA CYS A 130 -0.95 -5.72 -13.74
C CYS A 130 -1.30 -4.80 -14.92
N VAL A 131 -1.70 -3.56 -14.65
CA VAL A 131 -2.03 -2.56 -15.66
C VAL A 131 -1.18 -1.31 -15.45
N ILE A 132 0.10 -1.42 -15.78
CA ILE A 132 1.07 -0.34 -15.61
C ILE A 132 1.50 0.22 -16.97
N ARG A 133 1.66 1.54 -17.04
CA ARG A 133 2.05 2.28 -18.25
C ARG A 133 3.19 3.28 -17.96
N PRO A 134 3.97 3.71 -18.97
CA PRO A 134 5.03 4.71 -18.78
C PRO A 134 4.50 6.02 -18.20
N GLY A 135 5.21 6.74 -17.33
CA GLY A 135 4.82 8.10 -16.89
C GLY A 135 4.62 9.08 -18.06
N SER A 136 3.91 10.19 -17.84
CA SER A 136 3.84 11.25 -18.85
C SER A 136 5.20 11.95 -18.97
N ALA A 137 5.53 12.45 -20.16
CA ALA A 137 6.88 12.95 -20.46
C ALA A 137 7.28 14.12 -19.55
N ASP A 138 6.34 15.01 -19.24
CA ASP A 138 6.48 16.15 -18.33
C ASP A 138 6.77 15.74 -16.89
N LEU A 139 6.04 14.77 -16.32
CA LEU A 139 6.26 14.29 -14.95
C LEU A 139 7.54 13.48 -14.81
N VAL A 140 7.88 12.69 -15.84
CA VAL A 140 9.14 11.95 -15.88
C VAL A 140 10.32 12.91 -15.95
N ASP A 141 10.24 13.94 -16.79
CA ASP A 141 11.27 14.97 -16.90
C ASP A 141 11.42 15.75 -15.59
N LEU A 142 10.31 16.17 -14.96
CA LEU A 142 10.31 16.82 -13.65
C LEU A 142 11.07 16.00 -12.60
N PHE A 143 10.80 14.69 -12.54
CA PHE A 143 11.49 13.78 -11.63
C PHE A 143 13.00 13.68 -11.91
N GLN A 144 13.40 13.75 -13.18
CA GLN A 144 14.80 13.64 -13.59
C GLN A 144 15.60 14.93 -13.44
N ARG A 145 14.96 16.10 -13.42
CA ARG A 145 15.61 17.41 -13.28
C ARG A 145 16.33 17.59 -11.93
N ALA A 146 15.89 16.88 -10.90
CA ALA A 146 16.48 16.97 -9.57
C ALA A 146 17.81 16.23 -9.48
N THR A 147 18.89 16.95 -9.16
CA THR A 147 20.23 16.36 -9.00
C THR A 147 20.61 16.09 -7.54
N THR A 148 20.12 16.90 -6.61
CA THR A 148 20.44 16.78 -5.17
C THR A 148 19.20 16.68 -4.29
N THR A 149 18.19 17.53 -4.55
CA THR A 149 16.92 17.54 -3.82
C THR A 149 15.78 17.31 -4.81
N PRO A 150 15.00 16.21 -4.66
CA PRO A 150 13.86 15.94 -5.50
C PRO A 150 12.88 17.11 -5.57
N LEU A 151 12.38 17.39 -6.77
CA LEU A 151 11.26 18.33 -6.95
C LEU A 151 9.95 17.61 -6.59
N ALA A 152 9.01 18.33 -6.01
CA ALA A 152 7.68 17.80 -5.74
C ALA A 152 7.00 17.42 -7.06
N ASN A 153 6.46 16.21 -7.12
CA ASN A 153 5.74 15.70 -8.30
C ASN A 153 4.31 16.27 -8.40
N ASP A 154 3.77 16.79 -7.31
CA ASP A 154 2.42 17.34 -7.21
C ASP A 154 2.35 18.41 -6.10
N THR A 155 1.27 19.21 -6.11
CA THR A 155 0.97 20.17 -5.05
C THR A 155 0.11 19.50 -3.98
N SER A 156 0.78 18.85 -3.04
CA SER A 156 0.15 18.03 -1.98
C SER A 156 0.54 18.53 -0.58
N PHE A 157 -0.27 18.20 0.43
CA PHE A 157 0.05 18.47 1.84
C PHE A 157 -0.10 17.21 2.68
N GLY A 158 0.80 17.04 3.65
CA GLY A 158 0.72 15.97 4.65
C GLY A 158 0.27 16.52 6.01
N VAL A 159 -0.51 15.73 6.75
CA VAL A 159 -0.94 16.07 8.12
C VAL A 159 -0.48 14.96 9.05
N GLY A 160 0.01 15.35 10.22
CA GLY A 160 0.39 14.43 11.29
C GLY A 160 0.22 15.12 12.64
N TYR A 161 -0.01 14.32 13.67
CA TYR A 161 -0.19 14.78 15.03
C TYR A 161 0.34 13.74 16.03
N ALA A 162 0.68 14.20 17.23
CA ALA A 162 1.08 13.36 18.34
C ALA A 162 0.83 14.11 19.67
N PRO A 163 0.54 13.38 20.77
CA PRO A 163 0.26 11.95 20.83
C PRO A 163 -1.13 11.60 20.27
N LEU A 164 -1.41 10.29 20.14
CA LEU A 164 -2.78 9.80 19.94
C LEU A 164 -3.63 10.08 21.19
N THR A 165 -4.92 10.35 20.99
CA THR A 165 -5.92 10.39 22.07
C THR A 165 -6.08 9.02 22.72
N ARG A 166 -6.78 8.99 23.86
CA ARG A 166 -7.18 7.73 24.48
C ARG A 166 -8.00 6.83 23.53
N LEU A 167 -8.99 7.36 22.80
CA LEU A 167 -9.82 6.54 21.92
C LEU A 167 -9.03 6.04 20.71
N GLU A 168 -8.22 6.89 20.09
CA GLU A 168 -7.34 6.52 18.98
C GLU A 168 -6.39 5.40 19.36
N ARG A 169 -5.76 5.50 20.54
CA ARG A 169 -4.89 4.46 21.05
C ARG A 169 -5.65 3.16 21.28
N VAL A 170 -6.85 3.19 21.86
CA VAL A 170 -7.66 1.97 22.07
C VAL A 170 -7.99 1.31 20.73
N VAL A 171 -8.45 2.06 19.73
CA VAL A 171 -8.78 1.52 18.40
C VAL A 171 -7.53 0.94 17.73
N TYR A 172 -6.42 1.67 17.77
CA TYR A 172 -5.15 1.24 17.20
C TYR A 172 -4.63 -0.06 17.82
N GLU A 173 -4.54 -0.10 19.16
CA GLU A 173 -4.02 -1.25 19.88
C GLU A 173 -4.96 -2.46 19.84
N THR A 174 -6.28 -2.25 19.75
CA THR A 174 -7.25 -3.36 19.64
C THR A 174 -7.02 -4.15 18.36
N GLU A 175 -6.90 -3.48 17.21
CA GLU A 175 -6.63 -4.16 15.93
C GLU A 175 -5.28 -4.89 15.97
N ARG A 176 -4.24 -4.23 16.50
CA ARG A 176 -2.90 -4.82 16.62
C ARG A 176 -2.86 -6.02 17.54
N PHE A 177 -3.53 -5.95 18.69
CA PHE A 177 -3.63 -7.05 19.62
C PHE A 177 -4.33 -8.24 18.97
N LEU A 178 -5.49 -8.00 18.33
CA LEU A 178 -6.27 -9.05 17.68
C LEU A 178 -5.53 -9.74 16.52
N ASN A 179 -4.61 -9.03 15.85
CA ASN A 179 -3.77 -9.57 14.76
C ASN A 179 -2.32 -9.90 15.18
N SER A 180 -2.01 -9.85 16.47
CA SER A 180 -0.66 -10.15 16.96
C SER A 180 -0.35 -11.64 16.90
N GLU A 181 0.91 -11.99 16.61
CA GLU A 181 1.37 -13.39 16.60
C GLU A 181 1.05 -14.14 17.90
N PRO A 182 1.27 -13.60 19.12
CA PRO A 182 0.99 -14.33 20.36
C PRO A 182 -0.49 -14.70 20.54
N LEU A 183 -1.42 -13.90 20.00
CA LEU A 183 -2.85 -14.21 20.05
C LEU A 183 -3.28 -15.16 18.92
N LYS A 184 -2.56 -15.16 17.80
CA LYS A 184 -2.86 -15.99 16.63
C LYS A 184 -2.17 -17.37 16.64
N ALA A 185 -1.15 -17.54 17.49
CA ALA A 185 -0.47 -18.81 17.77
C ALA A 185 -1.42 -19.85 18.35
#